data_AF-A0A328YDG3-F1
#
_entry.id   AF-A0A328YDG3-F1
#
_cell.length_a   1.000
_cell.length_b   1.000
_cell.length_c   1.000
_cell.angle_alpha   90.00
_cell.angle_beta   90.00
_cell.angle_gamma   90.00
#
_symmetry.space_group_name_H-M   'P 1'
#
loop_
_entity.id
_entity.type
_entity.pdbx_description
1 polymer ?
#
loop_
_entity_poly.entity_id
_entity_poly.type
_entity_poly.pdbx_seq_one_letter_code
_entity_poly.pdbx_strand_id
1 'polypeptide(L)'
;MELKELKPRKALNKAFLKVKPNRTEIEGFKTNLIALLDRTNDTESEEFHKNLVIDFLKKTYYDPNHYINTKGRNDLVIHNGNTAKSSVGVIIEAKKPTNKAEMITTKKLNAKAFQELVLYYLRERITHKNLEVKHLVATNINEWFIFDATLFDRLFAQNKNLVKQFTEFEGGRLADTKTDFFYKQIAEPFIADITAEIEFTYFNIQDYQKPLRNADKADDNSLIALFKLLSPEHLLKLPFTNDSNSLDKRFYSELLHIIGLTETKEGNKKLIERNKSGERHSGTILEDAIIQLDSLDKLSRLDKPNQFGSTSQERLFNVALELSITWINRILFLKLLEAQLITYHKGDKSYSFLNLDKIKNYDDLNSLFFQVLARKYSDRNDDVKKAFENVPYLNSSLFEPTDIEQVTLFISNLKDDKKIPIISTTVLKNDQGKKQTGSLNTLEYLFEFLNAYDFSSEGSEEIQEDNKSLINASVLGLIFEKINGYKDGSFFTPGFITMYMCRETIRKAVVQKFNETKKWNCKDIEELYDKIEDRKEANKIVNSIKICDPAVGSGHFLVSALNEMIAVKNDLKILQDRDGKRLKEYQVEVVNDELIVTDEEGELFEYNPTNKESQRI
;
A
#
# COMPACT_ATOMS: atom_id res chain seq x y z
N MET A 1 -11.96 -26.37 -22.45
CA MET A 1 -11.15 -25.52 -21.58
C MET A 1 -11.22 -24.08 -22.06
N GLU A 2 -11.58 -23.16 -21.18
CA GLU A 2 -11.49 -21.72 -21.41
C GLU A 2 -10.19 -21.21 -20.78
N LEU A 3 -9.41 -20.40 -21.49
CA LEU A 3 -8.10 -19.93 -21.04
C LEU A 3 -8.18 -18.44 -20.74
N LYS A 4 -7.83 -18.07 -19.50
CA LYS A 4 -7.80 -16.68 -19.06
C LYS A 4 -6.36 -16.26 -18.76
N GLU A 5 -5.77 -15.54 -19.71
CA GLU A 5 -4.42 -15.00 -19.59
C GLU A 5 -4.43 -13.68 -18.81
N LEU A 6 -3.61 -13.59 -17.76
CA LEU A 6 -3.33 -12.36 -17.03
C LEU A 6 -1.93 -11.83 -17.41
N LYS A 7 -1.82 -10.52 -17.59
CA LYS A 7 -0.52 -9.83 -17.65
C LYS A 7 0.06 -9.66 -16.24
N PRO A 8 1.39 -9.50 -16.10
CA PRO A 8 2.05 -9.33 -14.79
C PRO A 8 1.35 -8.36 -13.85
N ARG A 9 0.97 -7.18 -14.36
CA ARG A 9 0.32 -6.13 -13.56
C ARG A 9 -1.04 -6.56 -12.99
N LYS A 10 -1.87 -7.23 -13.80
CA LYS A 10 -3.20 -7.74 -13.38
C LYS A 10 -3.10 -8.89 -12.38
N ALA A 11 -2.00 -9.65 -12.38
CA ALA A 11 -1.78 -10.76 -11.47
C ALA A 11 -1.31 -10.34 -10.08
N LEU A 12 -0.74 -9.13 -9.95
CA LEU A 12 -0.23 -8.62 -8.68
C LEU A 12 -1.37 -8.16 -7.78
N ASN A 13 -1.18 -8.32 -6.46
CA ASN A 13 -2.00 -7.61 -5.49
C ASN A 13 -1.83 -6.11 -5.72
N LYS A 14 -2.93 -5.38 -5.90
CA LYS A 14 -2.86 -3.96 -6.27
C LYS A 14 -2.24 -3.07 -5.19
N ALA A 15 -2.40 -3.41 -3.91
CA ALA A 15 -1.71 -2.70 -2.83
C ALA A 15 -0.20 -2.99 -2.84
N PHE A 16 0.22 -4.18 -3.29
CA PHE A 16 1.65 -4.46 -3.51
C PHE A 16 2.18 -3.71 -4.73
N LEU A 17 1.37 -3.58 -5.78
CA LEU A 17 1.73 -2.82 -6.99
C LEU A 17 2.06 -1.35 -6.68
N LYS A 18 1.42 -0.75 -5.68
CA LYS A 18 1.70 0.61 -5.21
C LYS A 18 3.04 0.79 -4.46
N VAL A 19 3.60 -0.28 -3.88
CA VAL A 19 4.85 -0.20 -3.10
C VAL A 19 6.02 0.11 -4.02
N LYS A 20 6.60 1.31 -3.95
CA LYS A 20 7.71 1.68 -4.83
C LYS A 20 8.95 0.81 -4.53
N PRO A 21 9.50 0.07 -5.50
CA PRO A 21 10.79 -0.58 -5.31
C PRO A 21 11.90 0.47 -5.31
N ASN A 22 13.00 0.21 -4.59
CA ASN A 22 14.14 1.11 -4.58
C ASN A 22 14.96 0.96 -5.87
N ARG A 23 15.58 2.05 -6.32
CA ARG A 23 16.47 2.04 -7.49
C ARG A 23 17.55 0.96 -7.41
N THR A 24 18.16 0.77 -6.24
CA THR A 24 19.20 -0.26 -6.04
C THR A 24 18.67 -1.68 -6.27
N GLU A 25 17.42 -1.96 -5.90
CA GLU A 25 16.79 -3.28 -6.09
C GLU A 25 16.52 -3.54 -7.57
N ILE A 26 16.01 -2.54 -8.28
CA ILE A 26 15.77 -2.64 -9.74
C ILE A 26 17.09 -2.79 -10.51
N GLU A 27 18.14 -2.05 -10.17
CA GLU A 27 19.44 -2.22 -10.83
C GLU A 27 20.05 -3.62 -10.57
N GLY A 28 19.87 -4.15 -9.34
CA GLY A 28 20.25 -5.52 -9.01
C GLY A 28 19.47 -6.55 -9.83
N PHE A 29 18.16 -6.36 -9.95
CA PHE A 29 17.31 -7.18 -10.82
C PHE A 29 17.72 -7.12 -12.29
N LYS A 30 17.94 -5.93 -12.85
CA LYS A 30 18.43 -5.74 -14.22
C LYS A 30 19.73 -6.49 -14.44
N THR A 31 20.70 -6.30 -13.54
CA THR A 31 22.02 -6.95 -13.63
C THR A 31 21.89 -8.47 -13.67
N ASN A 32 21.10 -9.05 -12.77
CA ASN A 32 20.92 -10.50 -12.69
C ASN A 32 20.11 -11.05 -13.87
N LEU A 33 19.10 -10.30 -14.36
CA LEU A 33 18.28 -10.70 -15.49
C LEU A 33 19.04 -10.63 -16.81
N ILE A 34 19.86 -9.59 -17.03
CA ILE A 34 20.78 -9.51 -18.15
C ILE A 34 21.75 -10.69 -18.12
N ALA A 35 22.30 -11.03 -16.94
CA ALA A 35 23.19 -12.17 -16.80
C ALA A 35 22.52 -13.52 -17.12
N LEU A 36 21.24 -13.70 -16.78
CA LEU A 36 20.45 -14.88 -17.18
C LEU A 36 20.34 -14.97 -18.70
N LEU A 37 19.95 -13.87 -19.34
CA LEU A 37 19.75 -13.81 -20.80
C LEU A 37 21.05 -14.01 -21.58
N ASP A 38 22.13 -13.34 -21.17
CA ASP A 38 23.43 -13.40 -21.87
C ASP A 38 24.12 -14.76 -21.74
N ARG A 39 23.79 -15.54 -20.71
CA ARG A 39 24.35 -16.89 -20.49
C ARG A 39 23.51 -18.01 -21.10
N THR A 40 22.30 -17.71 -21.56
CA THR A 40 21.42 -18.70 -22.19
C THR A 40 22.06 -19.20 -23.48
N ASN A 41 22.07 -20.52 -23.71
CA ASN A 41 22.73 -21.11 -24.87
C ASN A 41 21.92 -22.30 -25.41
N ASP A 42 21.32 -22.15 -26.58
CA ASP A 42 20.44 -23.15 -27.21
C ASP A 42 21.08 -24.54 -27.43
N THR A 43 22.42 -24.64 -27.44
CA THR A 43 23.12 -25.92 -27.57
C THR A 43 23.28 -26.68 -26.26
N GLU A 44 23.07 -26.00 -25.13
CA GLU A 44 23.26 -26.58 -23.80
C GLU A 44 22.06 -27.40 -23.32
N SER A 45 22.31 -28.20 -22.28
CA SER A 45 21.29 -29.08 -21.70
C SER A 45 20.17 -28.32 -20.97
N GLU A 46 19.04 -29.00 -20.74
CA GLU A 46 17.95 -28.46 -19.89
C GLU A 46 18.44 -28.21 -18.45
N GLU A 47 19.31 -29.07 -17.91
CA GLU A 47 19.92 -28.92 -16.59
C GLU A 47 20.82 -27.68 -16.50
N PHE A 48 21.54 -27.33 -17.57
CA PHE A 48 22.32 -26.10 -17.64
C PHE A 48 21.42 -24.87 -17.49
N HIS A 49 20.34 -24.80 -18.26
CA HIS A 49 19.38 -23.70 -18.23
C HIS A 49 18.65 -23.59 -16.87
N LYS A 50 18.30 -24.73 -16.28
CA LYS A 50 17.73 -24.81 -14.92
C LYS A 50 18.65 -24.17 -13.88
N ASN A 51 19.95 -24.45 -13.94
CA ASN A 51 20.93 -23.83 -13.04
C ASN A 51 21.03 -22.30 -13.24
N LEU A 52 20.86 -21.79 -14.46
CA LEU A 52 20.79 -20.35 -14.69
C LEU A 52 19.56 -19.70 -14.03
N VAL A 53 18.40 -20.35 -14.11
CA VAL A 53 17.18 -19.88 -13.44
C VAL A 53 17.35 -19.89 -11.91
N ILE A 54 17.95 -20.95 -11.35
CA ILE A 54 18.28 -21.03 -9.91
C ILE A 54 19.17 -19.85 -9.49
N ASP A 55 20.25 -19.62 -10.23
CA ASP A 55 21.21 -18.55 -9.96
C ASP A 55 20.54 -17.17 -9.99
N PHE A 56 19.72 -16.92 -11.00
CA PHE A 56 18.98 -15.66 -11.14
C PHE A 56 18.05 -15.42 -9.96
N LEU A 57 17.20 -16.38 -9.60
CA LEU A 57 16.26 -16.24 -8.50
C LEU A 57 16.99 -16.04 -7.16
N LYS A 58 18.03 -16.84 -6.89
CA LYS A 58 18.82 -16.73 -5.65
C LYS A 58 19.47 -15.35 -5.50
N LYS A 59 20.22 -14.90 -6.50
CA LYS A 59 20.97 -13.63 -6.45
C LYS A 59 20.08 -12.40 -6.42
N THR A 60 18.84 -12.52 -6.88
CA THR A 60 17.91 -11.41 -6.96
C THR A 60 17.03 -11.29 -5.73
N TYR A 61 16.52 -12.41 -5.20
CA TYR A 61 15.41 -12.38 -4.23
C TYR A 61 15.56 -13.32 -3.04
N TYR A 62 15.96 -14.56 -3.28
CA TYR A 62 15.65 -15.64 -2.34
C TYR A 62 16.81 -15.96 -1.38
N ASP A 63 18.06 -15.73 -1.74
CA ASP A 63 19.19 -15.96 -0.84
C ASP A 63 19.35 -14.77 0.15
N PRO A 64 19.58 -15.00 1.46
CA PRO A 64 19.71 -16.28 2.18
C PRO A 64 18.40 -16.78 2.83
N ASN A 65 17.27 -16.10 2.58
CA ASN A 65 16.03 -16.29 3.35
C ASN A 65 15.20 -17.50 2.92
N HIS A 66 15.36 -17.97 1.68
CA HIS A 66 14.58 -19.03 1.07
C HIS A 66 15.48 -19.99 0.31
N TYR A 67 15.30 -21.29 0.60
CA TYR A 67 16.07 -22.32 -0.07
C TYR A 67 15.49 -22.62 -1.46
N ILE A 68 16.35 -22.64 -2.46
CA ILE A 68 16.03 -22.96 -3.85
C ILE A 68 16.93 -24.10 -4.31
N ASN A 69 16.33 -25.23 -4.71
CA ASN A 69 17.03 -26.35 -5.32
C ASN A 69 16.06 -27.34 -5.99
N THR A 70 16.62 -28.36 -6.63
CA THR A 70 15.89 -29.59 -7.00
C THR A 70 15.37 -30.31 -5.73
N LYS A 71 14.24 -31.00 -5.83
CA LYS A 71 13.70 -31.82 -4.74
C LYS A 71 13.17 -33.14 -5.27
N GLY A 72 13.87 -34.24 -4.98
CA GLY A 72 13.49 -35.56 -5.46
C GLY A 72 13.50 -35.62 -6.98
N ARG A 73 12.31 -35.75 -7.59
CA ARG A 73 12.10 -35.74 -9.06
C ARG A 73 11.49 -34.44 -9.58
N ASN A 74 11.28 -33.46 -8.72
CA ASN A 74 10.83 -32.12 -9.13
C ASN A 74 12.05 -31.34 -9.61
N ASP A 75 11.88 -30.65 -10.74
CA ASP A 75 12.95 -29.91 -11.38
C ASP A 75 13.48 -28.78 -10.51
N LEU A 76 12.61 -27.92 -10.02
CA LEU A 76 13.01 -26.82 -9.15
C LEU A 76 11.89 -26.50 -8.17
N VAL A 77 12.27 -26.24 -6.92
CA VAL A 77 11.34 -25.75 -5.89
C VAL A 77 11.91 -24.56 -5.15
N ILE A 78 11.02 -23.65 -4.76
CA ILE A 78 11.29 -22.60 -3.78
C ILE A 78 10.63 -23.02 -2.48
N HIS A 79 11.40 -23.04 -1.40
CA HIS A 79 10.91 -23.38 -0.07
C HIS A 79 10.44 -22.16 0.71
N ASN A 80 9.45 -22.36 1.58
CA ASN A 80 8.91 -21.32 2.46
C ASN A 80 9.91 -20.83 3.52
N GLY A 81 11.02 -21.53 3.73
CA GLY A 81 12.13 -21.10 4.58
C GLY A 81 13.50 -21.37 3.98
N ASN A 82 14.55 -21.05 4.74
CA ASN A 82 15.95 -21.09 4.29
C ASN A 82 16.61 -22.48 4.27
N THR A 83 15.85 -23.57 4.45
CA THR A 83 16.40 -24.93 4.40
C THR A 83 15.53 -25.89 3.59
N ALA A 84 16.14 -26.95 3.06
CA ALA A 84 15.46 -28.03 2.34
C ALA A 84 14.41 -28.79 3.19
N LYS A 85 14.39 -28.61 4.52
CA LYS A 85 13.42 -29.22 5.43
C LYS A 85 12.10 -28.45 5.49
N SER A 86 12.12 -27.16 5.16
CA SER A 86 10.91 -26.35 5.13
C SER A 86 9.99 -26.78 3.99
N SER A 87 8.69 -26.49 4.10
CA SER A 87 7.71 -26.86 3.09
C SER A 87 8.00 -26.18 1.75
N VAL A 88 7.58 -26.83 0.65
CA VAL A 88 7.67 -26.25 -0.69
C VAL A 88 6.58 -25.20 -0.83
N GLY A 89 6.96 -23.99 -1.23
CA GLY A 89 6.06 -22.88 -1.52
C GLY A 89 5.80 -22.70 -3.03
N VAL A 90 6.81 -22.94 -3.88
CA VAL A 90 6.65 -22.86 -5.35
C VAL A 90 7.25 -24.09 -6.01
N ILE A 91 6.55 -24.62 -7.01
CA ILE A 91 7.05 -25.67 -7.91
C ILE A 91 7.35 -25.03 -9.25
N ILE A 92 8.56 -25.23 -9.77
CA ILE A 92 8.99 -24.69 -11.05
C ILE A 92 9.42 -25.85 -11.96
N GLU A 93 8.81 -25.90 -13.14
CA GLU A 93 9.16 -26.78 -14.24
C GLU A 93 9.91 -25.98 -15.31
N ALA A 94 11.17 -26.34 -15.56
CA ALA A 94 12.05 -25.59 -16.44
C ALA A 94 12.38 -26.41 -17.68
N LYS A 95 12.01 -25.91 -18.87
CA LYS A 95 12.39 -26.48 -20.15
C LYS A 95 13.55 -25.72 -20.78
N LYS A 96 14.30 -26.38 -21.67
CA LYS A 96 15.26 -25.64 -22.50
C LYS A 96 14.52 -24.70 -23.49
N PRO A 97 15.09 -23.54 -23.86
CA PRO A 97 14.45 -22.57 -24.76
C PRO A 97 13.95 -23.15 -26.09
N THR A 98 14.68 -24.14 -26.64
CA THR A 98 14.37 -24.76 -27.94
C THR A 98 13.32 -25.87 -27.87
N ASN A 99 12.88 -26.30 -26.67
CA ASN A 99 11.94 -27.41 -26.49
C ASN A 99 10.46 -27.00 -26.66
N LYS A 100 10.10 -26.62 -27.89
CA LYS A 100 8.73 -26.21 -28.23
C LYS A 100 7.68 -27.32 -28.16
N ALA A 101 8.11 -28.59 -28.19
CA ALA A 101 7.20 -29.72 -28.21
C ALA A 101 6.63 -30.03 -26.82
N GLU A 102 7.45 -29.90 -25.77
CA GLU A 102 7.07 -30.20 -24.40
C GLU A 102 6.60 -28.96 -23.62
N MET A 103 7.00 -27.77 -24.05
CA MET A 103 6.61 -26.49 -23.44
C MET A 103 5.16 -26.12 -23.76
N ILE A 104 4.50 -25.46 -22.80
CA ILE A 104 3.15 -24.92 -22.99
C ILE A 104 3.15 -23.61 -23.79
N THR A 105 1.97 -23.25 -24.31
CA THR A 105 1.72 -21.96 -24.97
C THR A 105 0.42 -21.35 -24.44
N THR A 106 0.21 -20.05 -24.68
CA THR A 106 -1.03 -19.34 -24.30
C THR A 106 -2.30 -19.93 -24.93
N LYS A 107 -2.17 -20.75 -25.98
CA LYS A 107 -3.27 -21.43 -26.66
C LYS A 107 -3.38 -22.92 -26.35
N LYS A 108 -2.33 -23.51 -25.75
CA LYS A 108 -2.24 -24.96 -25.49
C LYS A 108 -1.47 -25.21 -24.20
N LEU A 109 -2.23 -25.42 -23.12
CA LEU A 109 -1.68 -25.81 -21.82
C LEU A 109 -1.44 -27.31 -21.68
N ASN A 110 -2.18 -28.16 -22.40
CA ASN A 110 -1.97 -29.62 -22.33
C ASN A 110 -0.71 -30.02 -23.11
N ALA A 111 0.44 -29.79 -22.48
CA ALA A 111 1.75 -30.23 -22.91
C ALA A 111 2.48 -30.84 -21.70
N LYS A 112 3.62 -31.48 -21.97
CA LYS A 112 4.36 -32.23 -20.96
C LYS A 112 4.73 -31.40 -19.73
N ALA A 113 5.18 -30.15 -19.92
CA ALA A 113 5.52 -29.26 -18.80
C ALA A 113 4.35 -29.05 -17.82
N PHE A 114 3.12 -28.92 -18.30
CA PHE A 114 1.95 -28.78 -17.44
C PHE A 114 1.54 -30.11 -16.79
N GLN A 115 1.67 -31.22 -17.52
CA GLN A 115 1.45 -32.57 -16.98
C GLN A 115 2.44 -32.90 -15.85
N GLU A 116 3.69 -32.44 -15.99
CA GLU A 116 4.74 -32.49 -14.97
C GLU A 116 4.35 -31.67 -13.73
N LEU A 117 3.91 -30.41 -13.92
CA LEU A 117 3.39 -29.60 -12.82
C LEU A 117 2.22 -30.28 -12.08
N VAL A 118 1.27 -30.89 -12.79
CA VAL A 118 0.16 -31.64 -12.18
C VAL A 118 0.69 -32.80 -11.32
N LEU A 119 1.64 -33.58 -11.83
CA LEU A 119 2.25 -34.67 -11.07
C LEU A 119 2.94 -34.16 -9.80
N TYR A 120 3.78 -33.13 -9.92
CA TYR A 120 4.53 -32.56 -8.81
C TYR A 120 3.62 -31.95 -7.75
N TYR A 121 2.56 -31.27 -8.18
CA TYR A 121 1.54 -30.76 -7.28
C TYR A 121 0.87 -31.87 -6.48
N LEU A 122 0.41 -32.94 -7.15
CA LEU A 122 -0.25 -34.06 -6.49
C LEU A 122 0.68 -34.79 -5.52
N ARG A 123 1.97 -34.91 -5.82
CA ARG A 123 2.97 -35.43 -4.86
C ARG A 123 3.09 -34.57 -3.62
N GLU A 124 3.22 -33.25 -3.76
CA GLU A 124 3.27 -32.35 -2.60
C GLU A 124 1.96 -32.42 -1.80
N ARG A 125 0.81 -32.29 -2.47
CA ARG A 125 -0.51 -32.17 -1.84
C ARG A 125 -1.00 -33.47 -1.21
N ILE A 126 -0.90 -34.60 -1.93
CA ILE A 126 -1.49 -35.89 -1.54
C ILE A 126 -0.48 -36.76 -0.80
N THR A 127 0.73 -36.93 -1.35
CA THR A 127 1.74 -37.83 -0.78
C THR A 127 2.44 -37.18 0.42
N HIS A 128 2.91 -35.95 0.27
CA HIS A 128 3.62 -35.22 1.33
C HIS A 128 2.70 -34.43 2.26
N LYS A 129 1.39 -34.37 1.96
CA LYS A 129 0.39 -33.62 2.74
C LYS A 129 0.76 -32.14 2.94
N ASN A 130 1.48 -31.57 1.97
CA ASN A 130 1.88 -30.17 1.98
C ASN A 130 0.68 -29.29 1.62
N LEU A 131 0.26 -28.44 2.56
CA LEU A 131 -0.84 -27.49 2.36
C LEU A 131 -0.34 -26.09 1.98
N GLU A 132 0.97 -25.89 1.86
CA GLU A 132 1.61 -24.58 1.80
C GLU A 132 2.18 -24.21 0.43
N VAL A 133 1.93 -25.02 -0.60
CA VAL A 133 2.23 -24.64 -2.00
C VAL A 133 1.35 -23.45 -2.39
N LYS A 134 1.97 -22.39 -2.92
CA LYS A 134 1.35 -21.11 -3.26
C LYS A 134 1.19 -20.93 -4.76
N HIS A 135 2.23 -21.28 -5.53
CA HIS A 135 2.26 -21.13 -6.98
C HIS A 135 2.96 -22.29 -7.68
N LEU A 136 2.62 -22.48 -8.95
CA LEU A 136 3.30 -23.37 -9.87
C LEU A 136 3.74 -22.59 -11.10
N VAL A 137 4.94 -22.87 -11.59
CA VAL A 137 5.56 -22.12 -12.69
C VAL A 137 6.05 -23.07 -13.76
N ALA A 138 5.74 -22.81 -15.02
CA ALA A 138 6.43 -23.42 -16.15
C ALA A 138 7.20 -22.34 -16.90
N THR A 139 8.48 -22.59 -17.20
CA THR A 139 9.32 -21.64 -17.93
C THR A 139 10.28 -22.32 -18.90
N ASN A 140 10.62 -21.65 -20.00
CA ASN A 140 11.73 -22.01 -20.87
C ASN A 140 12.84 -20.94 -20.88
N ILE A 141 13.01 -20.24 -19.74
CA ILE A 141 13.74 -18.97 -19.56
C ILE A 141 13.03 -17.77 -20.17
N ASN A 142 12.62 -17.85 -21.44
CA ASN A 142 12.02 -16.72 -22.14
C ASN A 142 10.57 -16.51 -21.72
N GLU A 143 9.76 -17.56 -21.83
CA GLU A 143 8.34 -17.56 -21.54
C GLU A 143 8.11 -18.10 -20.13
N TRP A 144 7.24 -17.43 -19.37
CA TRP A 144 6.89 -17.81 -18.01
C TRP A 144 5.38 -17.89 -17.87
N PHE A 145 4.92 -18.98 -17.28
CA PHE A 145 3.52 -19.23 -16.97
C PHE A 145 3.40 -19.49 -15.47
N ILE A 146 2.64 -18.67 -14.76
CA ILE A 146 2.47 -18.78 -13.30
C ILE A 146 1.01 -19.09 -13.00
N PHE A 147 0.79 -20.11 -12.18
CA PHE A 147 -0.53 -20.59 -11.78
C PHE A 147 -0.68 -20.51 -10.27
N ASP A 148 -1.82 -20.00 -9.79
CA ASP A 148 -2.16 -20.06 -8.37
C ASP A 148 -2.44 -21.51 -7.95
N ALA A 149 -1.85 -21.95 -6.83
CA ALA A 149 -2.03 -23.32 -6.35
C ALA A 149 -3.49 -23.66 -5.98
N THR A 150 -4.34 -22.67 -5.73
CA THR A 150 -5.79 -22.88 -5.50
C THR A 150 -6.50 -23.41 -6.75
N LEU A 151 -6.05 -23.01 -7.95
CA LEU A 151 -6.53 -23.55 -9.21
C LEU A 151 -6.22 -25.04 -9.31
N PHE A 152 -4.99 -25.41 -8.96
CA PHE A 152 -4.55 -26.81 -8.98
C PHE A 152 -5.26 -27.66 -7.91
N ASP A 153 -5.52 -27.09 -6.73
CA ASP A 153 -6.29 -27.76 -5.68
C ASP A 153 -7.70 -28.09 -6.19
N ARG A 154 -8.40 -27.07 -6.70
CA ARG A 154 -9.78 -27.17 -7.20
C ARG A 154 -9.91 -28.16 -8.36
N LEU A 155 -9.03 -28.07 -9.36
CA LEU A 155 -9.15 -28.87 -10.58
C LEU A 155 -8.61 -30.30 -10.43
N PHE A 156 -7.50 -30.47 -9.70
CA PHE A 156 -6.78 -31.75 -9.66
C PHE A 156 -6.90 -32.44 -8.30
N ALA A 157 -6.54 -31.79 -7.19
CA ALA A 157 -6.49 -32.46 -5.89
C ALA A 157 -7.87 -32.75 -5.27
N GLN A 158 -8.90 -31.96 -5.62
CA GLN A 158 -10.28 -32.22 -5.19
C GLN A 158 -10.99 -33.25 -6.10
N ASN A 159 -10.43 -33.57 -7.26
CA ASN A 159 -11.00 -34.57 -8.16
C ASN A 159 -10.70 -36.00 -7.66
N LYS A 160 -11.70 -36.64 -7.07
CA LYS A 160 -11.56 -37.99 -6.48
C LYS A 160 -11.08 -39.05 -7.47
N ASN A 161 -11.49 -38.96 -8.74
CA ASN A 161 -11.11 -39.95 -9.74
C ASN A 161 -9.63 -39.82 -10.11
N LEU A 162 -9.17 -38.60 -10.38
CA LEU A 162 -7.76 -38.33 -10.66
C LEU A 162 -6.87 -38.70 -9.48
N VAL A 163 -7.25 -38.31 -8.25
CA VAL A 163 -6.48 -38.65 -7.04
C VAL A 163 -6.40 -40.16 -6.84
N LYS A 164 -7.46 -40.91 -7.14
CA LYS A 164 -7.44 -42.37 -7.09
C LYS A 164 -6.43 -42.94 -8.08
N GLN A 165 -6.48 -42.50 -9.34
CA GLN A 165 -5.53 -42.93 -10.38
C GLN A 165 -4.09 -42.58 -10.03
N PHE A 166 -3.85 -41.37 -9.51
CA PHE A 166 -2.55 -40.94 -9.00
C PHE A 166 -2.05 -41.83 -7.85
N THR A 167 -2.93 -42.17 -6.90
CA THR A 167 -2.56 -43.02 -5.75
C THR A 167 -2.26 -44.46 -6.18
N GLU A 168 -2.97 -44.99 -7.18
CA GLU A 168 -2.65 -46.28 -7.81
C GLU A 168 -1.34 -46.25 -8.57
N PHE A 169 -1.06 -45.17 -9.30
CA PHE A 169 0.21 -44.93 -9.99
C PHE A 169 1.40 -44.89 -9.01
N GLU A 170 1.36 -44.03 -7.99
CA GLU A 170 2.43 -43.91 -6.98
C GLU A 170 2.59 -45.19 -6.16
N GLY A 171 1.50 -45.95 -5.98
CA GLY A 171 1.51 -47.26 -5.34
C GLY A 171 2.01 -48.42 -6.21
N GLY A 172 2.40 -48.15 -7.46
CA GLY A 172 2.87 -49.17 -8.41
C GLY A 172 1.83 -50.20 -8.83
N ARG A 173 0.53 -49.85 -8.76
CA ARG A 173 -0.60 -50.77 -9.04
C ARG A 173 -1.13 -50.69 -10.46
N LEU A 174 -0.62 -49.76 -11.27
CA LEU A 174 -0.99 -49.60 -12.68
C LEU A 174 -0.03 -50.33 -13.62
N ALA A 175 -0.35 -50.35 -14.91
CA ALA A 175 0.37 -51.10 -15.93
C ALA A 175 1.85 -50.68 -16.12
N ASP A 176 2.21 -49.44 -15.75
CA ASP A 176 3.57 -48.94 -15.73
C ASP A 176 3.75 -47.96 -14.55
N THR A 177 4.97 -47.86 -14.03
CA THR A 177 5.39 -47.00 -12.91
C THR A 177 6.25 -45.81 -13.36
N LYS A 178 6.59 -45.74 -14.65
CA LYS A 178 7.31 -44.61 -15.24
C LYS A 178 6.45 -43.37 -15.29
N THR A 179 7.06 -42.21 -15.09
CA THR A 179 6.35 -40.92 -15.14
C THR A 179 5.73 -40.63 -16.51
N ASP A 180 6.33 -41.11 -17.60
CA ASP A 180 5.76 -41.02 -18.96
C ASP A 180 4.36 -41.66 -19.07
N PHE A 181 4.12 -42.74 -18.32
CA PHE A 181 2.80 -43.35 -18.23
C PHE A 181 1.80 -42.41 -17.56
N PHE A 182 2.16 -41.79 -16.44
CA PHE A 182 1.30 -40.80 -15.79
C PHE A 182 0.96 -39.64 -16.72
N TYR A 183 1.97 -39.11 -17.43
CA TYR A 183 1.77 -37.99 -18.35
C TYR A 183 0.77 -38.33 -19.46
N LYS A 184 1.00 -39.43 -20.18
CA LYS A 184 0.20 -39.78 -21.38
C LYS A 184 -1.13 -40.46 -21.08
N GLN A 185 -1.21 -41.26 -20.01
CA GLN A 185 -2.39 -42.11 -19.74
C GLN A 185 -3.30 -41.55 -18.65
N ILE A 186 -2.83 -40.60 -17.84
CA ILE A 186 -3.59 -40.04 -16.72
C ILE A 186 -3.75 -38.54 -16.88
N ALA A 187 -2.65 -37.79 -16.89
CA ALA A 187 -2.71 -36.33 -16.92
C ALA A 187 -3.25 -35.80 -18.25
N GLU A 188 -2.70 -36.24 -19.38
CA GLU A 188 -3.09 -35.75 -20.71
C GLU A 188 -4.59 -35.93 -21.01
N PRO A 189 -5.21 -37.11 -20.81
CA PRO A 189 -6.66 -37.26 -21.01
C PRO A 189 -7.46 -36.42 -20.02
N PHE A 190 -7.06 -36.38 -18.75
CA PHE A 190 -7.77 -35.61 -17.73
C PHE A 190 -7.78 -34.11 -18.06
N ILE A 191 -6.64 -33.55 -18.46
CA ILE A 191 -6.51 -32.13 -18.81
C ILE A 191 -7.35 -31.81 -20.07
N ALA A 192 -7.41 -32.73 -21.04
CA ALA A 192 -8.21 -32.56 -22.24
C ALA A 192 -9.72 -32.44 -21.95
N ASP A 193 -10.20 -33.10 -20.89
CA ASP A 193 -11.61 -33.10 -20.49
C ASP A 193 -12.02 -31.88 -19.64
N ILE A 194 -11.08 -31.00 -19.27
CA ILE A 194 -11.39 -29.81 -18.47
C ILE A 194 -12.20 -28.81 -19.32
N THR A 195 -13.43 -28.54 -18.87
CA THR A 195 -14.31 -27.51 -19.45
C THR A 195 -14.23 -26.18 -18.71
N ALA A 196 -13.79 -26.19 -17.45
CA ALA A 196 -13.65 -25.00 -16.61
C ALA A 196 -12.61 -24.01 -17.16
N GLU A 197 -12.72 -22.76 -16.71
CA GLU A 197 -11.74 -21.71 -16.95
C GLU A 197 -10.43 -22.00 -16.18
N ILE A 198 -9.29 -21.89 -16.87
CA ILE A 198 -7.95 -21.95 -16.31
C ILE A 198 -7.32 -20.57 -16.45
N GLU A 199 -7.17 -19.90 -15.31
CA GLU A 199 -6.49 -18.60 -15.19
C GLU A 199 -4.99 -18.79 -14.95
N PHE A 200 -4.16 -18.02 -15.64
CA PHE A 200 -2.71 -18.02 -15.46
C PHE A 200 -2.08 -16.70 -15.85
N THR A 201 -0.96 -16.38 -15.23
CA THR A 201 -0.15 -15.22 -15.60
C THR A 201 0.87 -15.60 -16.66
N TYR A 202 0.98 -14.81 -17.72
CA TYR A 202 1.96 -15.01 -18.79
C TYR A 202 2.79 -13.76 -19.04
N PHE A 203 4.10 -13.95 -19.24
CA PHE A 203 4.97 -12.95 -19.83
C PHE A 203 6.12 -13.59 -20.61
N ASN A 204 6.70 -12.83 -21.54
CA ASN A 204 7.93 -13.17 -22.23
C ASN A 204 9.02 -12.16 -21.84
N ILE A 205 10.13 -12.65 -21.30
CA ILE A 205 11.28 -11.82 -20.90
C ILE A 205 11.85 -11.03 -22.09
N GLN A 206 11.74 -11.58 -23.30
CA GLN A 206 12.24 -10.91 -24.51
C GLN A 206 11.55 -9.57 -24.78
N ASP A 207 10.31 -9.39 -24.32
CA ASP A 207 9.57 -8.13 -24.46
C ASP A 207 10.20 -6.99 -23.65
N TYR A 208 11.05 -7.32 -22.66
CA TYR A 208 11.72 -6.37 -21.76
C TYR A 208 13.18 -6.08 -22.16
N GLN A 209 13.68 -6.60 -23.29
CA GLN A 209 15.08 -6.40 -23.71
C GLN A 209 15.47 -4.92 -23.84
N LYS A 210 14.57 -4.09 -24.38
CA LYS A 210 14.81 -2.65 -24.56
C LYS A 210 14.99 -1.92 -23.22
N PRO A 211 14.04 -1.95 -22.27
CA PRO A 211 14.22 -1.30 -20.97
C PRO A 211 15.37 -1.91 -20.16
N LEU A 212 15.66 -3.20 -20.31
CA LEU A 212 16.79 -3.83 -19.62
C LEU A 212 18.15 -3.26 -20.03
N ARG A 213 18.34 -2.89 -21.30
CA ARG A 213 19.67 -2.57 -21.87
C ARG A 213 19.87 -1.11 -22.26
N ASN A 214 18.90 -0.25 -22.01
CA ASN A 214 19.08 1.17 -22.24
C ASN A 214 19.53 1.90 -20.97
N ALA A 215 19.90 3.17 -21.13
CA ALA A 215 20.32 4.04 -20.03
C ALA A 215 19.20 4.98 -19.54
N ASP A 216 17.99 4.85 -20.08
CA ASP A 216 16.87 5.71 -19.73
C ASP A 216 16.19 5.19 -18.45
N LYS A 217 16.42 5.89 -17.34
CA LYS A 217 15.85 5.54 -16.03
C LYS A 217 14.32 5.50 -16.01
N ALA A 218 13.66 6.23 -16.90
CA ALA A 218 12.19 6.24 -16.96
C ALA A 218 11.64 4.93 -17.55
N ASP A 219 12.37 4.33 -18.50
CA ASP A 219 11.98 3.05 -19.12
C ASP A 219 12.02 1.89 -18.11
N ASP A 220 12.80 2.01 -17.04
CA ASP A 220 12.88 1.01 -15.96
C ASP A 220 11.56 0.81 -15.21
N ASN A 221 10.64 1.79 -15.23
CA ASN A 221 9.32 1.63 -14.61
C ASN A 221 8.54 0.46 -15.24
N SER A 222 8.79 0.14 -16.52
CA SER A 222 8.18 -1.02 -17.18
C SER A 222 8.60 -2.37 -16.58
N LEU A 223 9.69 -2.40 -15.81
CA LEU A 223 10.21 -3.60 -15.15
C LEU A 223 9.57 -3.85 -13.77
N ILE A 224 8.86 -2.87 -13.19
CA ILE A 224 8.33 -2.95 -11.82
C ILE A 224 7.39 -4.15 -11.65
N ALA A 225 6.40 -4.29 -12.53
CA ALA A 225 5.47 -5.42 -12.49
C ALA A 225 6.20 -6.77 -12.60
N LEU A 226 7.19 -6.89 -13.48
CA LEU A 226 7.97 -8.13 -13.64
C LEU A 226 8.84 -8.42 -12.41
N PHE A 227 9.51 -7.39 -11.87
CA PHE A 227 10.30 -7.47 -10.65
C PHE A 227 9.46 -8.02 -9.49
N LYS A 228 8.30 -7.40 -9.24
CA LYS A 228 7.38 -7.81 -8.17
C LYS A 228 6.76 -9.19 -8.40
N LEU A 229 6.45 -9.54 -9.63
CA LEU A 229 5.83 -10.83 -9.95
C LEU A 229 6.72 -12.01 -9.58
N LEU A 230 8.05 -11.85 -9.68
CA LEU A 230 9.02 -12.90 -9.37
C LEU A 230 9.53 -12.87 -7.93
N SER A 231 9.09 -11.88 -7.13
CA SER A 231 9.55 -11.69 -5.77
C SER A 231 8.89 -12.65 -4.78
N PRO A 232 9.45 -12.83 -3.57
CA PRO A 232 8.88 -13.68 -2.52
C PRO A 232 7.49 -13.21 -2.06
N GLU A 233 7.25 -11.90 -2.03
CA GLU A 233 5.96 -11.29 -1.66
C GLU A 233 4.83 -11.80 -2.55
N HIS A 234 5.06 -11.92 -3.86
CA HIS A 234 4.08 -12.51 -4.77
C HIS A 234 4.14 -14.04 -4.75
N LEU A 235 5.27 -14.63 -5.11
CA LEU A 235 5.36 -16.07 -5.36
C LEU A 235 5.17 -16.94 -4.12
N LEU A 236 5.57 -16.47 -2.93
CA LEU A 236 5.34 -17.16 -1.65
C LEU A 236 4.17 -16.57 -0.86
N LYS A 237 3.45 -15.57 -1.42
CA LYS A 237 2.36 -14.84 -0.76
C LYS A 237 2.78 -14.30 0.61
N LEU A 238 4.01 -13.80 0.71
CA LEU A 238 4.51 -13.19 1.95
C LEU A 238 3.87 -11.82 2.16
N PRO A 239 3.70 -11.39 3.41
CA PRO A 239 3.35 -10.00 3.68
C PRO A 239 4.44 -9.09 3.13
N PHE A 240 4.03 -7.99 2.51
CA PHE A 240 4.92 -6.93 2.03
C PHE A 240 4.80 -5.71 2.94
N THR A 241 5.78 -4.82 2.91
CA THR A 241 5.71 -3.49 3.54
C THR A 241 4.72 -2.62 2.78
N ASN A 242 3.44 -2.97 2.89
CA ASN A 242 2.30 -2.07 2.77
C ASN A 242 1.22 -2.51 3.76
N ASP A 243 1.65 -2.84 4.98
CA ASP A 243 0.73 -2.61 6.08
C ASP A 243 0.74 -1.10 6.26
N SER A 244 -0.07 -0.41 5.45
CA SER A 244 -0.41 1.02 5.56
C SER A 244 -0.85 1.38 6.99
N ASN A 245 -1.13 0.35 7.81
CA ASN A 245 -1.47 0.40 9.21
C ASN A 245 -0.29 0.15 10.19
N SER A 246 0.95 0.06 9.70
CA SER A 246 2.12 -0.13 10.56
C SER A 246 2.78 1.21 10.90
N LEU A 247 2.85 1.52 12.19
CA LEU A 247 3.45 2.74 12.68
C LEU A 247 4.97 2.77 12.39
N ASP A 248 5.45 3.78 11.65
CA ASP A 248 6.88 4.09 11.62
C ASP A 248 7.30 4.63 12.99
N LYS A 249 7.97 3.75 13.76
CA LYS A 249 8.40 4.05 15.14
C LYS A 249 9.43 5.18 15.19
N ARG A 250 10.26 5.33 14.16
CA ARG A 250 11.31 6.37 14.12
C ARG A 250 10.65 7.73 13.91
N PHE A 251 9.79 7.83 12.89
CA PHE A 251 8.98 9.02 12.63
C PHE A 251 8.19 9.42 13.87
N TYR A 252 7.45 8.46 14.46
CA TYR A 252 6.64 8.70 15.64
C TYR A 252 7.46 9.22 16.84
N SER A 253 8.57 8.55 17.17
CA SER A 253 9.39 8.95 18.33
C SER A 253 10.03 10.32 18.17
N GLU A 254 10.46 10.66 16.95
CA GLU A 254 11.09 11.94 16.66
C GLU A 254 10.08 13.08 16.60
N LEU A 255 8.89 12.83 16.05
CA LEU A 255 7.78 13.79 16.09
C LEU A 255 7.36 14.12 17.52
N LEU A 256 7.22 13.11 18.41
CA LEU A 256 6.92 13.35 19.82
C LEU A 256 7.98 14.25 20.48
N HIS A 257 9.26 14.02 20.19
CA HIS A 257 10.34 14.84 20.71
C HIS A 257 10.23 16.30 20.27
N ILE A 258 9.97 16.57 18.98
CA ILE A 258 9.80 17.93 18.45
C ILE A 258 8.60 18.64 19.11
N ILE A 259 7.51 17.89 19.35
CA ILE A 259 6.34 18.40 20.07
C ILE A 259 6.68 18.69 21.54
N GLY A 260 7.51 17.88 22.19
CA GLY A 260 7.82 17.98 23.63
C GLY A 260 7.14 16.91 24.48
N LEU A 261 6.83 15.76 23.89
CA LEU A 261 6.12 14.63 24.48
C LEU A 261 7.01 13.38 24.55
N THR A 262 6.63 12.45 25.41
CA THR A 262 7.26 11.12 25.52
C THR A 262 6.22 10.01 25.68
N GLU A 263 6.52 8.80 25.20
CA GLU A 263 5.71 7.61 25.41
C GLU A 263 6.24 6.83 26.62
N THR A 264 5.44 6.74 27.68
CA THR A 264 5.74 5.91 28.85
C THR A 264 4.85 4.66 28.85
N LYS A 265 5.33 3.61 29.53
CA LYS A 265 4.60 2.35 29.68
C LYS A 265 4.18 2.17 31.13
N GLU A 266 2.89 2.12 31.38
CA GLU A 266 2.31 1.82 32.68
C GLU A 266 1.52 0.50 32.59
N GLY A 267 2.11 -0.58 33.12
CA GLY A 267 1.58 -1.93 32.95
C GLY A 267 1.51 -2.35 31.47
N ASN A 268 0.31 -2.62 30.96
CA ASN A 268 0.07 -2.93 29.54
C ASN A 268 -0.36 -1.71 28.71
N LYS A 269 -0.55 -0.54 29.34
CA LYS A 269 -0.95 0.69 28.66
C LYS A 269 0.27 1.52 28.26
N LYS A 270 0.20 2.10 27.07
CA LYS A 270 1.14 3.13 26.60
C LYS A 270 0.47 4.48 26.78
N LEU A 271 1.15 5.41 27.43
CA LEU A 271 0.65 6.74 27.73
C LEU A 271 1.58 7.77 27.10
N ILE A 272 0.98 8.85 26.60
CA ILE A 272 1.73 10.00 26.09
C ILE A 272 1.67 11.07 27.16
N GLU A 273 2.85 11.49 27.61
CA GLU A 273 3.01 12.39 28.74
C GLU A 273 3.92 13.55 28.38
N ARG A 274 3.76 14.66 29.10
CA ARG A 274 4.73 15.76 29.11
C ARG A 274 6.07 15.26 29.62
N ASN A 275 7.17 15.70 29.01
CA ASN A 275 8.51 15.37 29.49
C ASN A 275 8.69 15.70 30.98
N LYS A 276 9.50 14.88 31.68
CA LYS A 276 9.77 15.06 33.11
C LYS A 276 10.51 16.36 33.37
N SER A 277 10.37 16.90 34.58
CA SER A 277 11.14 18.07 34.99
C SER A 277 12.64 17.78 34.86
N GLY A 278 13.39 18.67 34.19
CA GLY A 278 14.80 18.48 33.84
C GLY A 278 15.06 18.00 32.41
N GLU A 279 14.06 17.39 31.77
CA GLU A 279 14.11 16.91 30.36
C GLU A 279 13.26 17.79 29.43
N ARG A 280 12.61 18.83 29.98
CA ARG A 280 11.79 19.78 29.21
C ARG A 280 12.69 20.76 28.48
N HIS A 281 12.44 20.92 27.19
CA HIS A 281 13.10 21.92 26.36
C HIS A 281 12.10 23.01 25.98
N SER A 282 12.35 24.24 26.42
CA SER A 282 11.44 25.38 26.22
C SER A 282 11.21 25.76 24.76
N GLY A 283 12.01 25.24 23.83
CA GLY A 283 11.79 25.40 22.40
C GLY A 283 10.84 24.37 21.78
N THR A 284 10.47 23.30 22.48
CA THR A 284 9.49 22.35 21.94
C THR A 284 8.12 23.02 21.85
N ILE A 285 7.30 22.61 20.87
CA ILE A 285 6.03 23.28 20.55
C ILE A 285 5.12 23.34 21.78
N LEU A 286 5.00 22.23 22.50
CA LEU A 286 4.19 22.12 23.72
C LEU A 286 4.70 23.04 24.82
N GLU A 287 6.00 23.02 25.11
CA GLU A 287 6.56 23.81 26.22
C GLU A 287 6.47 25.31 25.95
N ASP A 288 6.73 25.74 24.72
CA ASP A 288 6.58 27.14 24.35
C ASP A 288 5.11 27.58 24.42
N ALA A 289 4.17 26.76 23.93
CA ALA A 289 2.74 27.01 24.08
C ALA A 289 2.34 27.16 25.56
N ILE A 290 2.81 26.26 26.45
CA ILE A 290 2.57 26.36 27.90
C ILE A 290 3.11 27.69 28.46
N ILE A 291 4.32 28.08 28.09
CA ILE A 291 4.95 29.33 28.54
C ILE A 291 4.14 30.55 28.08
N GLN A 292 3.69 30.56 26.81
CA GLN A 292 2.86 31.66 26.29
C GLN A 292 1.47 31.71 26.96
N LEU A 293 0.84 30.55 27.19
CA LEU A 293 -0.48 30.48 27.85
C LEU A 293 -0.42 31.03 29.28
N ASP A 294 0.61 30.63 30.02
CA ASP A 294 0.83 31.05 31.41
C ASP A 294 1.20 32.54 31.49
N SER A 295 2.17 32.98 30.69
CA SER A 295 2.66 34.37 30.74
C SER A 295 1.63 35.41 30.29
N LEU A 296 0.71 35.04 29.41
CA LEU A 296 -0.36 35.91 28.91
C LEU A 296 -1.70 35.70 29.63
N ASP A 297 -1.71 34.89 30.70
CA ASP A 297 -2.92 34.52 31.47
C ASP A 297 -4.09 34.12 30.56
N LYS A 298 -3.84 33.24 29.59
CA LYS A 298 -4.86 32.87 28.59
C LYS A 298 -5.92 31.92 29.13
N LEU A 299 -5.59 31.15 30.17
CA LEU A 299 -6.54 30.22 30.77
C LEU A 299 -7.73 30.92 31.44
N SER A 300 -7.56 32.17 31.91
CA SER A 300 -8.64 32.96 32.51
C SER A 300 -9.72 33.37 31.49
N ARG A 301 -9.43 33.25 30.19
CA ARG A 301 -10.37 33.54 29.08
C ARG A 301 -11.24 32.37 28.69
N LEU A 302 -10.97 31.17 29.22
CA LEU A 302 -11.78 29.98 28.93
C LEU A 302 -13.07 30.04 29.76
N ASP A 303 -14.21 29.80 29.12
CA ASP A 303 -15.51 29.74 29.81
C ASP A 303 -15.61 28.54 30.77
N LYS A 304 -14.99 27.41 30.40
CA LYS A 304 -15.06 26.13 31.14
C LYS A 304 -13.68 25.50 31.35
N PRO A 305 -12.76 26.16 32.06
CA PRO A 305 -11.38 25.70 32.20
C PRO A 305 -11.26 24.34 32.92
N ASN A 306 -12.23 23.99 33.77
CA ASN A 306 -12.25 22.72 34.49
C ASN A 306 -12.37 21.49 33.58
N GLN A 307 -12.82 21.65 32.31
CA GLN A 307 -12.85 20.55 31.33
C GLN A 307 -11.44 20.09 30.92
N PHE A 308 -10.45 20.97 31.08
CA PHE A 308 -9.05 20.72 30.76
C PHE A 308 -8.23 20.25 31.95
N GLY A 309 -8.85 19.97 33.11
CA GLY A 309 -8.16 19.42 34.26
C GLY A 309 -8.54 20.07 35.59
N SER A 310 -8.16 19.39 36.66
CA SER A 310 -8.47 19.81 38.02
C SER A 310 -7.47 20.85 38.53
N THR A 311 -6.21 20.75 38.10
CA THR A 311 -5.13 21.66 38.53
C THR A 311 -4.76 22.67 37.44
N SER A 312 -4.14 23.80 37.81
CA SER A 312 -3.67 24.79 36.83
C SER A 312 -2.66 24.19 35.84
N GLN A 313 -1.75 23.33 36.33
CA GLN A 313 -0.76 22.66 35.50
C GLN A 313 -1.38 21.66 34.52
N GLU A 314 -2.41 20.91 34.94
CA GLU A 314 -3.17 20.03 34.05
C GLU A 314 -3.87 20.83 32.95
N ARG A 315 -4.48 21.97 33.30
CA ARG A 315 -5.17 22.84 32.33
C ARG A 315 -4.19 23.43 31.32
N LEU A 316 -3.05 23.96 31.79
CA LEU A 316 -1.99 24.47 30.91
C LEU A 316 -1.53 23.37 29.95
N PHE A 317 -1.25 22.17 30.46
CA PHE A 317 -0.81 21.06 29.64
C PHE A 317 -1.87 20.63 28.61
N ASN A 318 -3.12 20.40 29.03
CA ASN A 318 -4.16 19.89 28.13
C ASN A 318 -4.56 20.92 27.06
N VAL A 319 -4.63 22.21 27.40
CA VAL A 319 -4.88 23.28 26.42
C VAL A 319 -3.71 23.39 25.43
N ALA A 320 -2.47 23.40 25.92
CA ALA A 320 -1.29 23.45 25.07
C ALA A 320 -1.16 22.21 24.18
N LEU A 321 -1.52 21.03 24.68
CA LEU A 321 -1.51 19.78 23.94
C LEU A 321 -2.53 19.83 22.80
N GLU A 322 -3.76 20.26 23.07
CA GLU A 322 -4.81 20.40 22.04
C GLU A 322 -4.41 21.37 20.93
N LEU A 323 -3.83 22.53 21.29
CA LEU A 323 -3.26 23.48 20.33
C LEU A 323 -2.11 22.86 19.52
N SER A 324 -1.17 22.20 20.19
CA SER A 324 0.00 21.58 19.56
C SER A 324 -0.40 20.49 18.56
N ILE A 325 -1.36 19.64 18.94
CA ILE A 325 -1.92 18.60 18.06
C ILE A 325 -2.58 19.24 16.85
N THR A 326 -3.39 20.28 17.05
CA THR A 326 -4.07 21.00 15.97
C THR A 326 -3.08 21.59 14.97
N TRP A 327 -2.03 22.24 15.46
CA TRP A 327 -0.98 22.83 14.62
C TRP A 327 -0.16 21.78 13.87
N ILE A 328 0.27 20.71 14.56
CA ILE A 328 1.00 19.61 13.91
C ILE A 328 0.13 18.91 12.87
N ASN A 329 -1.17 18.72 13.12
CA ASN A 329 -2.10 18.16 12.15
C ASN A 329 -2.18 19.00 10.88
N ARG A 330 -2.29 20.33 11.02
CA ARG A 330 -2.24 21.24 9.88
C ARG A 330 -0.92 21.14 9.10
N ILE A 331 0.23 21.09 9.80
CA ILE A 331 1.56 21.01 9.16
C ILE A 331 1.73 19.68 8.41
N LEU A 332 1.32 18.56 9.01
CA LEU A 332 1.40 17.24 8.37
C LEU A 332 0.47 17.14 7.16
N PHE A 333 -0.75 17.69 7.26
CA PHE A 333 -1.64 17.81 6.12
C PHE A 333 -1.03 18.66 5.00
N LEU A 334 -0.42 19.81 5.34
CA LEU A 334 0.28 20.65 4.38
C LEU A 334 1.44 19.91 3.71
N LYS A 335 2.16 19.06 4.43
CA LYS A 335 3.25 18.26 3.85
C LYS A 335 2.74 17.23 2.85
N LEU A 336 1.62 16.57 3.15
CA LEU A 336 0.94 15.69 2.19
C LEU A 336 0.45 16.46 0.95
N LEU A 337 -0.17 17.62 1.15
CA LEU A 337 -0.63 18.48 0.05
C LEU A 337 0.53 18.94 -0.83
N GLU A 338 1.63 19.39 -0.23
CA GLU A 338 2.85 19.78 -0.94
C GLU A 338 3.35 18.66 -1.83
N ALA A 339 3.49 17.45 -1.28
CA ALA A 339 3.95 16.29 -2.02
C ALA A 339 3.02 15.96 -3.19
N GLN A 340 1.70 15.99 -2.97
CA GLN A 340 0.70 15.78 -4.04
C GLN A 340 0.80 16.83 -5.14
N LEU A 341 0.95 18.11 -4.79
CA LEU A 341 1.08 19.18 -5.78
C LEU A 341 2.36 19.00 -6.63
N ILE A 342 3.48 18.64 -6.01
CA ILE A 342 4.72 18.34 -6.73
C ILE A 342 4.51 17.17 -7.70
N THR A 343 3.85 16.09 -7.24
CA THR A 343 3.54 14.93 -8.09
C THR A 343 2.63 15.31 -9.27
N TYR A 344 1.54 16.03 -9.04
CA TYR A 344 0.62 16.48 -10.09
C TYR A 344 1.29 17.37 -11.15
N HIS A 345 2.41 18.00 -10.80
CA HIS A 345 3.23 18.83 -11.69
C HIS A 345 4.56 18.18 -12.04
N LYS A 346 4.61 16.84 -12.09
CA LYS A 346 5.75 16.04 -12.59
C LYS A 346 7.08 16.37 -11.92
N GLY A 347 7.05 16.59 -10.60
CA GLY A 347 8.26 16.86 -9.81
C GLY A 347 8.69 18.32 -9.79
N ASP A 348 7.88 19.26 -10.30
CA ASP A 348 8.22 20.68 -10.25
C ASP A 348 8.29 21.19 -8.79
N LYS A 349 9.51 21.52 -8.36
CA LYS A 349 9.80 22.01 -7.00
C LYS A 349 9.25 23.41 -6.73
N SER A 350 8.78 24.14 -7.74
CA SER A 350 8.09 25.43 -7.54
C SER A 350 6.78 25.30 -6.74
N TYR A 351 6.24 24.08 -6.65
CA TYR A 351 5.09 23.75 -5.81
C TYR A 351 5.46 23.40 -4.36
N SER A 352 6.75 23.34 -4.02
CA SER A 352 7.19 23.24 -2.63
C SER A 352 7.01 24.58 -1.91
N PHE A 353 6.35 24.55 -0.75
CA PHE A 353 6.06 25.72 0.06
C PHE A 353 6.31 25.53 1.56
N LEU A 354 6.50 24.30 2.05
CA LEU A 354 6.75 23.99 3.46
C LEU A 354 8.26 23.91 3.73
N ASN A 355 8.94 25.04 3.53
CA ASN A 355 10.39 25.19 3.69
C ASN A 355 10.75 26.58 4.21
N LEU A 356 11.99 26.76 4.67
CA LEU A 356 12.45 28.01 5.29
C LEU A 356 12.63 29.18 4.30
N ASP A 357 12.66 28.91 2.98
CA ASP A 357 12.70 29.99 1.98
C ASP A 357 11.35 30.73 1.93
N LYS A 358 10.25 29.98 2.11
CA LYS A 358 8.86 30.48 2.06
C LYS A 358 8.28 30.79 3.43
N ILE A 359 8.64 30.02 4.46
CA ILE A 359 8.10 30.11 5.82
C ILE A 359 9.26 30.26 6.78
N LYS A 360 9.58 31.50 7.16
CA LYS A 360 10.78 31.82 7.96
C LYS A 360 10.53 31.72 9.46
N ASN A 361 9.26 31.84 9.86
CA ASN A 361 8.85 31.95 11.26
C ASN A 361 7.40 31.45 11.45
N TYR A 362 6.91 31.49 12.68
CA TYR A 362 5.54 31.06 12.99
C TYR A 362 4.46 32.03 12.48
N ASP A 363 4.79 33.30 12.22
CA ASP A 363 3.86 34.28 11.60
C ASP A 363 3.53 33.91 10.14
N ASP A 364 4.55 33.50 9.38
CA ASP A 364 4.38 33.03 8.00
C ASP A 364 3.51 31.76 7.97
N LEU A 365 3.74 30.85 8.91
CA LEU A 365 2.96 29.60 9.03
C LEU A 365 1.50 29.88 9.43
N ASN A 366 1.28 30.81 10.35
CA ASN A 366 -0.05 31.30 10.72
C ASN A 366 -0.77 31.94 9.52
N SER A 367 -0.05 32.70 8.70
CA SER A 367 -0.59 33.30 7.47
C SER A 367 -0.96 32.23 6.45
N LEU A 368 -0.14 31.19 6.28
CA LEU A 368 -0.46 30.04 5.42
C LEU A 368 -1.75 29.34 5.89
N PHE A 369 -1.95 29.15 7.20
CA PHE A 369 -3.18 28.54 7.71
C PHE A 369 -4.41 29.38 7.39
N PHE A 370 -4.44 30.63 7.86
CA PHE A 370 -5.69 31.40 7.95
C PHE A 370 -5.91 32.41 6.84
N GLN A 371 -4.84 32.80 6.13
CA GLN A 371 -4.93 33.77 5.03
C GLN A 371 -4.82 33.11 3.66
N VAL A 372 -4.30 31.87 3.58
CA VAL A 372 -4.15 31.13 2.32
C VAL A 372 -5.12 29.95 2.26
N LEU A 373 -5.02 28.98 3.17
CA LEU A 373 -5.84 27.76 3.09
C LEU A 373 -7.29 27.94 3.52
N ALA A 374 -7.56 28.84 4.47
CA ALA A 374 -8.92 29.17 4.90
C ALA A 374 -9.64 30.16 3.97
N ARG A 375 -8.96 30.70 2.94
CA ARG A 375 -9.49 31.77 2.08
C ARG A 375 -9.40 31.46 0.60
N LYS A 376 -10.47 31.79 -0.13
CA LYS A 376 -10.49 31.75 -1.60
C LYS A 376 -9.42 32.68 -2.15
N TYR A 377 -8.83 32.28 -3.28
CA TYR A 377 -7.73 33.04 -3.92
C TYR A 377 -8.08 34.51 -4.18
N SER A 378 -9.32 34.81 -4.59
CA SER A 378 -9.80 36.18 -4.83
C SER A 378 -9.72 37.07 -3.59
N ASP A 379 -9.89 36.49 -2.40
CA ASP A 379 -10.07 37.19 -1.12
C ASP A 379 -8.74 37.30 -0.33
N ARG A 380 -7.64 36.81 -0.92
CA ARG A 380 -6.28 36.88 -0.37
C ARG A 380 -5.68 38.28 -0.61
N ASN A 381 -4.88 38.77 0.34
CA ASN A 381 -4.08 39.98 0.14
C ASN A 381 -2.92 39.72 -0.86
N ASP A 382 -2.33 40.80 -1.38
CA ASP A 382 -1.32 40.70 -2.44
C ASP A 382 -0.02 40.02 -1.96
N ASP A 383 0.37 40.21 -0.70
CA ASP A 383 1.57 39.62 -0.13
C ASP A 383 1.49 38.10 -0.09
N VAL A 384 0.38 37.55 0.43
CA VAL A 384 0.20 36.09 0.52
C VAL A 384 -0.08 35.46 -0.84
N LYS A 385 -0.72 36.19 -1.78
CA LYS A 385 -0.86 35.74 -3.18
C LYS A 385 0.50 35.53 -3.83
N LYS A 386 1.44 36.45 -3.62
CA LYS A 386 2.80 36.37 -4.18
C LYS A 386 3.63 35.30 -3.48
N ALA A 387 3.52 35.17 -2.17
CA ALA A 387 4.29 34.18 -1.41
C ALA A 387 3.85 32.73 -1.73
N PHE A 388 2.53 32.51 -1.84
CA PHE A 388 1.88 31.19 -1.94
C PHE A 388 1.01 31.05 -3.19
N GLU A 389 1.51 31.51 -4.34
CA GLU A 389 0.76 31.52 -5.61
C GLU A 389 0.26 30.13 -6.03
N ASN A 390 1.07 29.10 -5.80
CA ASN A 390 0.82 27.71 -6.21
C ASN A 390 0.00 26.92 -5.18
N VAL A 391 -0.38 27.54 -4.06
CA VAL A 391 -1.14 26.87 -2.99
C VAL A 391 -2.64 27.03 -3.22
N PRO A 392 -3.39 25.93 -3.47
CA PRO A 392 -4.82 25.99 -3.76
C PRO A 392 -5.63 26.37 -2.52
N TYR A 393 -6.90 26.72 -2.74
CA TYR A 393 -7.89 26.81 -1.68
C TYR A 393 -8.57 25.44 -1.51
N LEU A 394 -8.67 24.93 -0.28
CA LEU A 394 -9.15 23.58 -0.01
C LEU A 394 -10.52 23.51 0.66
N ASN A 395 -11.17 24.65 0.93
CA ASN A 395 -12.47 24.73 1.62
C ASN A 395 -12.59 23.75 2.80
N SER A 396 -11.53 23.70 3.62
CA SER A 396 -11.39 22.73 4.71
C SER A 396 -11.51 23.45 6.04
N SER A 397 -12.40 22.95 6.89
CA SER A 397 -12.56 23.42 8.27
C SER A 397 -11.31 23.18 9.12
N LEU A 398 -10.39 22.30 8.67
CA LEU A 398 -9.10 22.09 9.33
C LEU A 398 -8.32 23.40 9.47
N PHE A 399 -8.48 24.34 8.54
CA PHE A 399 -7.77 25.62 8.52
C PHE A 399 -8.60 26.81 9.02
N GLU A 400 -9.82 26.56 9.50
CA GLU A 400 -10.57 27.59 10.22
C GLU A 400 -10.01 27.73 11.64
N PRO A 401 -9.93 28.95 12.20
CA PRO A 401 -9.54 29.14 13.59
C PRO A 401 -10.48 28.39 14.53
N THR A 402 -9.93 27.47 15.32
CA THR A 402 -10.70 26.76 16.34
C THR A 402 -11.09 27.69 17.48
N ASP A 403 -12.16 27.37 18.22
CA ASP A 403 -12.60 28.16 19.37
C ASP A 403 -11.47 28.36 20.39
N ILE A 404 -10.68 27.31 20.65
CA ILE A 404 -9.56 27.36 21.59
C ILE A 404 -8.44 28.28 21.10
N GLU A 405 -8.12 28.29 19.81
CA GLU A 405 -7.12 29.22 19.25
C GLU A 405 -7.61 30.67 19.34
N GLN A 406 -8.88 30.92 19.04
CA GLN A 406 -9.46 32.27 19.10
C GLN A 406 -9.41 32.85 20.51
N VAL A 407 -9.74 32.05 21.52
CA VAL A 407 -9.79 32.54 22.91
C VAL A 407 -8.43 32.54 23.60
N THR A 408 -7.48 31.69 23.16
CA THR A 408 -6.16 31.55 23.79
C THR A 408 -5.01 32.07 22.92
N LEU A 409 -4.41 31.21 22.10
CA LEU A 409 -3.21 31.45 21.31
C LEU A 409 -3.35 30.92 19.89
N PHE A 410 -2.75 31.64 18.97
CA PHE A 410 -2.44 31.18 17.62
C PHE A 410 -1.00 30.68 17.56
N ILE A 411 -0.68 29.89 16.52
CA ILE A 411 0.69 29.37 16.33
C ILE A 411 1.74 30.48 16.21
N SER A 412 1.37 31.65 15.69
CA SER A 412 2.23 32.83 15.61
C SER A 412 2.70 33.37 16.97
N ASN A 413 2.11 32.91 18.08
CA ASN A 413 2.57 33.30 19.41
C ASN A 413 3.82 32.54 19.87
N LEU A 414 4.20 31.45 19.20
CA LEU A 414 5.43 30.70 19.50
C LEU A 414 6.68 31.52 19.16
N LYS A 415 7.81 31.19 19.79
CA LYS A 415 9.08 31.91 19.67
C LYS A 415 9.94 31.35 18.55
N ASP A 416 10.25 32.22 17.59
CA ASP A 416 11.00 31.88 16.38
C ASP A 416 12.47 31.55 16.61
N ASP A 417 13.06 31.88 17.76
CA ASP A 417 14.52 31.78 18.00
C ASP A 417 14.91 30.55 18.84
N LYS A 418 13.93 29.80 19.33
CA LYS A 418 14.19 28.68 20.25
C LYS A 418 14.79 27.48 19.53
N LYS A 419 15.73 26.84 20.21
CA LYS A 419 16.41 25.63 19.74
C LYS A 419 16.09 24.44 20.64
N ILE A 420 16.06 23.26 20.04
CA ILE A 420 15.93 21.98 20.75
C ILE A 420 17.04 21.01 20.30
N PRO A 421 17.48 20.08 21.17
CA PRO A 421 18.48 19.11 20.79
C PRO A 421 17.97 18.13 19.73
N ILE A 422 18.85 17.72 18.82
CA ILE A 422 18.58 16.61 17.89
C ILE A 422 18.72 15.30 18.65
N ILE A 423 17.73 14.40 18.54
CA ILE A 423 17.77 13.11 19.23
C ILE A 423 18.77 12.14 18.57
N SER A 424 19.33 11.23 19.37
CA SER A 424 20.30 10.23 18.89
C SER A 424 19.73 9.25 17.85
N THR A 425 18.41 9.08 17.83
CA THR A 425 17.68 8.23 16.88
C THR A 425 17.25 8.96 15.61
N THR A 426 17.67 10.21 15.41
CA THR A 426 17.24 11.06 14.29
C THR A 426 17.40 10.38 12.93
N VAL A 427 16.44 10.66 12.05
CA VAL A 427 16.52 10.36 10.61
C VAL A 427 17.52 11.27 9.88
N LEU A 428 17.80 12.45 10.44
CA LEU A 428 18.64 13.47 9.79
C LEU A 428 20.09 13.00 9.68
N LYS A 429 20.65 13.19 8.49
CA LYS A 429 22.03 12.84 8.17
C LYS A 429 22.76 14.07 7.67
N ASN A 430 24.02 14.20 8.07
CA ASN A 430 24.94 15.19 7.53
C ASN A 430 25.43 14.78 6.12
N ASP A 431 26.22 15.65 5.49
CA ASP A 431 26.79 15.43 4.14
C ASP A 431 27.65 14.17 4.03
N GLN A 432 28.14 13.62 5.15
CA GLN A 432 28.90 12.37 5.20
C GLN A 432 28.01 11.13 5.40
N GLY A 433 26.69 11.30 5.39
CA GLY A 433 25.71 10.24 5.63
C GLY A 433 25.61 9.78 7.08
N LYS A 434 26.27 10.45 8.03
CA LYS A 434 26.20 10.15 9.47
C LYS A 434 25.06 10.90 10.12
N LYS A 435 24.47 10.33 11.16
CA LYS A 435 23.40 11.01 11.93
C LYS A 435 23.87 12.37 12.44
N GLN A 436 23.03 13.38 12.27
CA GLN A 436 23.30 14.72 12.75
C GLN A 436 23.24 14.78 14.28
N THR A 437 23.99 15.70 14.87
CA THR A 437 24.05 15.94 16.31
C THR A 437 24.02 17.45 16.59
N GLY A 438 23.71 17.83 17.83
CA GLY A 438 23.65 19.23 18.24
C GLY A 438 22.23 19.71 18.50
N SER A 439 21.90 20.93 18.11
CA SER A 439 20.58 21.54 18.32
C SER A 439 20.21 22.40 17.12
N LEU A 440 18.93 22.38 16.77
CA LEU A 440 18.37 23.15 15.65
C LEU A 440 17.27 24.07 16.16
N ASN A 441 16.99 25.12 15.39
CA ASN A 441 15.75 25.86 15.58
C ASN A 441 14.55 24.90 15.45
N THR A 442 13.51 25.05 16.27
CA THR A 442 12.41 24.07 16.29
C THR A 442 11.66 23.99 14.96
N LEU A 443 11.41 25.13 14.30
CA LEU A 443 10.71 25.16 13.01
C LEU A 443 11.57 24.56 11.89
N GLU A 444 12.86 24.92 11.88
CA GLU A 444 13.87 24.31 10.99
C GLU A 444 13.92 22.80 11.17
N TYR A 445 14.04 22.33 12.41
CA TYR A 445 14.09 20.90 12.72
C TYR A 445 12.83 20.18 12.25
N LEU A 446 11.64 20.76 12.48
CA LEU A 446 10.39 20.17 12.01
C LEU A 446 10.39 20.01 10.47
N PHE A 447 10.81 21.03 9.72
CA PHE A 447 10.84 20.94 8.25
C PHE A 447 11.91 19.99 7.73
N GLU A 448 13.13 20.00 8.26
CA GLU A 448 14.17 19.04 7.89
C GLU A 448 13.73 17.60 8.19
N PHE A 449 13.15 17.38 9.37
CA PHE A 449 12.59 16.10 9.80
C PHE A 449 11.53 15.61 8.79
N LEU A 450 10.55 16.45 8.44
CA LEU A 450 9.51 16.06 7.48
C LEU A 450 10.08 15.84 6.06
N ASN A 451 11.09 16.60 5.64
CA ASN A 451 11.72 16.45 4.32
C ASN A 451 12.55 15.17 4.18
N ALA A 452 12.92 14.55 5.30
CA ALA A 452 13.65 13.28 5.33
C ALA A 452 12.77 12.05 5.07
N TYR A 453 11.44 12.22 5.01
CA TYR A 453 10.47 11.19 4.67
C TYR A 453 9.81 11.45 3.33
N ASP A 454 9.26 10.41 2.71
CA ASP A 454 8.47 10.49 1.48
C ASP A 454 6.99 10.64 1.84
N PHE A 455 6.36 11.72 1.40
CA PHE A 455 4.93 12.01 1.58
C PHE A 455 4.16 11.90 0.25
N SER A 456 4.81 11.48 -0.83
CA SER A 456 4.15 11.31 -2.13
C SER A 456 3.06 10.24 -2.03
N SER A 457 1.94 10.47 -2.72
CA SER A 457 0.82 9.54 -2.69
C SER A 457 1.19 8.20 -3.32
N GLU A 458 0.63 7.12 -2.78
CA GLU A 458 0.78 5.73 -3.26
C GLU A 458 0.20 5.44 -4.65
N GLY A 459 -0.03 6.47 -5.48
CA GLY A 459 -0.76 6.36 -6.74
C GLY A 459 0.10 6.03 -7.96
N SER A 460 1.42 6.24 -7.90
CA SER A 460 2.31 6.05 -9.05
C SER A 460 3.15 4.79 -8.95
N GLU A 461 3.15 3.98 -10.02
CA GLU A 461 4.07 2.84 -10.18
C GLU A 461 5.44 3.38 -10.61
N GLU A 462 6.16 3.95 -9.64
CA GLU A 462 7.47 4.56 -9.85
C GLU A 462 8.55 3.87 -9.01
N ILE A 463 9.79 3.96 -9.50
CA ILE A 463 10.97 3.56 -8.74
C ILE A 463 11.35 4.68 -7.77
N GLN A 464 11.56 4.33 -6.51
CA GLN A 464 12.07 5.27 -5.52
C GLN A 464 13.57 5.50 -5.75
N GLU A 465 13.96 6.73 -6.08
CA GLU A 465 15.37 7.10 -6.30
C GLU A 465 16.14 7.27 -4.97
N ASP A 466 15.45 7.72 -3.92
CA ASP A 466 15.99 7.97 -2.60
C ASP A 466 15.29 7.10 -1.54
N ASN A 467 16.06 6.40 -0.69
CA ASN A 467 15.58 5.40 0.26
C ASN A 467 14.84 6.00 1.49
N LYS A 468 13.87 6.88 1.25
CA LYS A 468 13.07 7.54 2.29
C LYS A 468 11.91 6.64 2.68
N SER A 469 11.63 6.53 3.97
CA SER A 469 10.42 5.87 4.45
C SER A 469 9.18 6.65 4.01
N LEU A 470 8.18 5.94 3.48
CA LEU A 470 6.87 6.51 3.11
C LEU A 470 6.02 6.81 4.35
N ILE A 471 5.39 7.98 4.38
CA ILE A 471 4.42 8.40 5.40
C ILE A 471 3.10 8.76 4.70
N ASN A 472 2.16 7.83 4.71
CA ASN A 472 0.83 7.98 4.10
C ASN A 472 -0.21 8.51 5.10
N ALA A 473 -1.44 8.77 4.62
CA ALA A 473 -2.53 9.26 5.45
C ALA A 473 -2.93 8.29 6.58
N SER A 474 -2.87 6.98 6.33
CA SER A 474 -3.21 5.93 7.30
C SER A 474 -2.22 5.90 8.48
N VAL A 475 -0.92 6.00 8.20
CA VAL A 475 0.15 6.11 9.21
C VAL A 475 -0.05 7.37 10.06
N LEU A 476 -0.40 8.50 9.45
CA LEU A 476 -0.70 9.73 10.21
C LEU A 476 -1.94 9.56 11.10
N GLY A 477 -3.00 8.93 10.58
CA GLY A 477 -4.20 8.61 11.37
C GLY A 477 -3.86 7.82 12.64
N LEU A 478 -2.98 6.81 12.52
CA LEU A 478 -2.49 6.02 13.65
C LEU A 478 -1.65 6.82 14.64
N ILE A 479 -0.80 7.71 14.14
CA ILE A 479 0.01 8.60 14.99
C ILE A 479 -0.92 9.49 15.82
N PHE A 480 -1.91 10.12 15.18
CA PHE A 480 -2.88 10.95 15.88
C PHE A 480 -3.77 10.16 16.82
N GLU A 481 -4.16 8.94 16.47
CA GLU A 481 -4.88 8.06 17.40
C GLU A 481 -4.07 7.81 18.67
N LYS A 482 -2.77 7.55 18.55
CA LYS A 482 -1.90 7.32 19.70
C LYS A 482 -1.68 8.57 20.54
N ILE A 483 -1.49 9.72 19.88
CA ILE A 483 -1.33 10.99 20.57
C ILE A 483 -2.64 11.39 21.27
N ASN A 484 -3.80 11.14 20.66
CA ASN A 484 -5.13 11.45 21.21
C ASN A 484 -5.68 10.40 22.19
N GLY A 485 -5.25 9.15 22.11
CA GLY A 485 -5.69 8.01 22.94
C GLY A 485 -5.30 8.10 24.42
N TYR A 486 -4.66 9.20 24.83
CA TYR A 486 -4.15 9.47 26.17
C TYR A 486 -5.23 9.55 27.27
N LYS A 487 -6.53 9.69 26.92
CA LYS A 487 -7.61 9.76 27.92
C LYS A 487 -8.25 8.41 28.26
N ASP A 488 -8.46 7.51 27.29
CA ASP A 488 -9.35 6.35 27.48
C ASP A 488 -8.71 4.98 27.20
N GLY A 489 -7.44 4.92 26.79
CA GLY A 489 -6.77 3.64 26.52
C GLY A 489 -7.36 2.88 25.32
N SER A 490 -7.69 3.63 24.26
CA SER A 490 -8.27 3.12 23.02
C SER A 490 -7.39 2.04 22.36
N PHE A 491 -8.01 0.93 21.98
CA PHE A 491 -7.37 -0.15 21.24
C PHE A 491 -7.70 -0.04 19.75
N PHE A 492 -6.65 -0.01 18.93
CA PHE A 492 -6.75 -0.03 17.48
C PHE A 492 -7.44 -1.30 16.99
N THR A 493 -8.44 -1.16 16.12
CA THR A 493 -9.02 -2.29 15.38
C THR A 493 -8.19 -2.50 14.10
N PRO A 494 -7.53 -3.65 13.93
CA PRO A 494 -6.74 -3.94 12.72
C PRO A 494 -7.50 -3.66 11.43
N GLY A 495 -6.84 -3.05 10.44
CA GLY A 495 -7.48 -2.64 9.17
C GLY A 495 -8.24 -3.75 8.46
N PHE A 496 -7.73 -4.99 8.47
CA PHE A 496 -8.44 -6.11 7.87
C PHE A 496 -9.80 -6.42 8.55
N ILE A 497 -9.90 -6.21 9.87
CA ILE A 497 -11.16 -6.38 10.61
C ILE A 497 -12.11 -5.24 10.25
N THR A 498 -11.62 -4.00 10.27
CA THR A 498 -12.39 -2.80 9.90
C THR A 498 -12.96 -2.92 8.49
N MET A 499 -12.13 -3.31 7.52
CA MET A 499 -12.52 -3.54 6.13
C MET A 499 -13.56 -4.65 6.00
N TYR A 500 -13.36 -5.79 6.67
CA TYR A 500 -14.35 -6.89 6.66
C TYR A 500 -15.70 -6.44 7.21
N MET A 501 -15.70 -5.73 8.35
CA MET A 501 -16.93 -5.20 8.95
C MET A 501 -17.62 -4.18 8.03
N CYS A 502 -16.86 -3.26 7.42
CA CYS A 502 -17.40 -2.29 6.47
C CYS A 502 -17.99 -2.98 5.25
N ARG A 503 -17.26 -3.90 4.62
CA ARG A 503 -17.70 -4.67 3.45
C ARG A 503 -19.03 -5.37 3.70
N GLU A 504 -19.13 -6.12 4.79
CA GLU A 504 -20.34 -6.86 5.13
C GLU A 504 -21.52 -5.95 5.48
N THR A 505 -21.26 -4.89 6.24
CA THR A 505 -22.31 -4.01 6.76
C THR A 505 -22.84 -3.06 5.68
N ILE A 506 -21.95 -2.42 4.92
CA ILE A 506 -22.32 -1.44 3.90
C ILE A 506 -23.06 -2.10 2.74
N ARG A 507 -22.60 -3.26 2.25
CA ARG A 507 -23.29 -3.98 1.17
C ARG A 507 -24.71 -4.38 1.56
N LYS A 508 -24.90 -4.93 2.78
CA LYS A 508 -26.23 -5.27 3.31
C LYS A 508 -27.10 -4.02 3.48
N ALA A 509 -26.55 -2.93 4.00
CA ALA A 509 -27.28 -1.68 4.16
C ALA A 509 -27.74 -1.08 2.82
N VAL A 510 -26.92 -1.17 1.77
CA VAL A 510 -27.29 -0.76 0.41
C VAL A 510 -28.45 -1.59 -0.11
N VAL A 511 -28.35 -2.93 -0.05
CA VAL A 511 -29.45 -3.85 -0.45
C VAL A 511 -30.75 -3.53 0.28
N GLN A 512 -30.68 -3.40 1.60
CA GLN A 512 -31.83 -3.05 2.43
C GLN A 512 -32.44 -1.70 2.01
N LYS A 513 -31.61 -0.67 1.80
CA LYS A 513 -32.09 0.66 1.43
C LYS A 513 -32.82 0.67 0.09
N PHE A 514 -32.34 -0.09 -0.90
CA PHE A 514 -33.03 -0.28 -2.16
C PHE A 514 -34.35 -1.02 -1.98
N ASN A 515 -34.37 -2.13 -1.24
CA ASN A 515 -35.60 -2.89 -0.98
C ASN A 515 -36.66 -2.04 -0.26
N GLU A 516 -36.27 -1.23 0.72
CA GLU A 516 -37.18 -0.33 1.43
C GLU A 516 -37.78 0.76 0.53
N THR A 517 -36.94 1.37 -0.31
CA THR A 517 -37.29 2.51 -1.17
C THR A 517 -38.07 2.08 -2.40
N LYS A 518 -37.63 1.01 -3.07
CA LYS A 518 -38.19 0.50 -4.33
C LYS A 518 -39.23 -0.60 -4.16
N LYS A 519 -39.39 -1.12 -2.93
CA LYS A 519 -40.22 -2.31 -2.64
C LYS A 519 -39.78 -3.54 -3.44
N TRP A 520 -38.47 -3.68 -3.64
CA TRP A 520 -37.87 -4.87 -4.23
C TRP A 520 -37.60 -5.93 -3.17
N ASN A 521 -37.20 -7.12 -3.62
CA ASN A 521 -36.77 -8.24 -2.77
C ASN A 521 -35.45 -8.82 -3.26
N CYS A 522 -34.44 -7.95 -3.40
CA CYS A 522 -33.11 -8.35 -3.83
C CYS A 522 -32.32 -8.92 -2.63
N LYS A 523 -31.55 -9.98 -2.85
CA LYS A 523 -30.77 -10.65 -1.80
C LYS A 523 -29.36 -10.09 -1.64
N ASP A 524 -28.76 -9.64 -2.74
CA ASP A 524 -27.38 -9.20 -2.81
C ASP A 524 -27.18 -8.06 -3.82
N ILE A 525 -25.92 -7.66 -3.99
CA ILE A 525 -25.50 -6.58 -4.89
C ILE A 525 -25.67 -6.97 -6.36
N GLU A 526 -25.54 -8.26 -6.71
CA GLU A 526 -25.69 -8.74 -8.09
C GLU A 526 -27.14 -8.62 -8.54
N GLU A 527 -28.09 -9.10 -7.73
CA GLU A 527 -29.53 -8.95 -8.01
C GLU A 527 -29.96 -7.47 -8.06
N LEU A 528 -29.31 -6.59 -7.29
CA LEU A 528 -29.54 -5.14 -7.39
C LEU A 528 -29.03 -4.58 -8.72
N TYR A 529 -27.80 -4.92 -9.11
CA TYR A 529 -27.17 -4.44 -10.34
C TYR A 529 -28.06 -4.70 -11.55
N ASP A 530 -28.61 -5.91 -11.66
CA ASP A 530 -29.48 -6.32 -12.78
C ASP A 530 -30.80 -5.53 -12.86
N LYS A 531 -31.25 -4.93 -11.76
CA LYS A 531 -32.51 -4.15 -11.68
C LYS A 531 -32.33 -2.64 -11.78
N ILE A 532 -31.11 -2.12 -11.67
CA ILE A 532 -30.87 -0.68 -11.72
C ILE A 532 -30.92 -0.19 -13.18
N GLU A 533 -32.00 0.52 -13.51
CA GLU A 533 -32.15 1.19 -14.81
C GLU A 533 -31.75 2.68 -14.75
N ASP A 534 -32.16 3.39 -13.68
CA ASP A 534 -31.84 4.81 -13.45
C ASP A 534 -30.68 4.98 -12.47
N ARG A 535 -29.51 5.36 -13.00
CA ARG A 535 -28.28 5.61 -12.22
C ARG A 535 -28.38 6.81 -11.30
N LYS A 536 -29.10 7.86 -11.71
CA LYS A 536 -29.22 9.10 -10.93
C LYS A 536 -30.07 8.86 -9.69
N GLU A 537 -31.16 8.11 -9.86
CA GLU A 537 -31.99 7.69 -8.74
C GLU A 537 -31.23 6.72 -7.82
N ALA A 538 -30.55 5.71 -8.39
CA ALA A 538 -29.74 4.78 -7.62
C ALA A 538 -28.66 5.50 -6.78
N ASN A 539 -27.97 6.48 -7.37
CA ASN A 539 -27.04 7.34 -6.62
C ASN A 539 -27.71 8.07 -5.47
N LYS A 540 -28.91 8.61 -5.68
CA LYS A 540 -29.65 9.31 -4.62
C LYS A 540 -30.00 8.38 -3.46
N ILE A 541 -30.38 7.13 -3.76
CA ILE A 541 -30.68 6.11 -2.75
C ILE A 541 -29.42 5.80 -1.93
N VAL A 542 -28.31 5.49 -2.60
CA VAL A 542 -27.03 5.18 -1.94
C VAL A 542 -26.52 6.37 -1.11
N ASN A 543 -26.56 7.59 -1.67
CA ASN A 543 -26.15 8.83 -0.97
C ASN A 543 -27.03 9.19 0.24
N SER A 544 -28.22 8.59 0.36
CA SER A 544 -29.12 8.82 1.50
C SER A 544 -28.74 8.01 2.74
N ILE A 545 -27.85 7.02 2.60
CA ILE A 545 -27.38 6.20 3.72
C ILE A 545 -26.56 7.07 4.68
N LYS A 546 -26.83 6.92 5.98
CA LYS A 546 -26.13 7.61 7.06
C LYS A 546 -25.43 6.58 7.92
N ILE A 547 -24.16 6.86 8.22
CA ILE A 547 -23.29 6.02 9.05
C ILE A 547 -22.92 6.85 10.27
N CYS A 548 -22.99 6.25 11.44
CA CYS A 548 -22.64 6.89 12.70
C CYS A 548 -21.71 5.96 13.47
N ASP A 549 -20.54 6.47 13.82
CA ASP A 549 -19.63 5.84 14.77
C ASP A 549 -19.61 6.70 16.05
N PRO A 550 -20.31 6.29 17.12
CA PRO A 550 -20.36 7.04 18.38
C PRO A 550 -19.02 7.13 19.12
N ALA A 551 -18.04 6.28 18.77
CA ALA A 551 -16.73 6.21 19.39
C ALA A 551 -15.62 6.28 18.32
N VAL A 552 -15.79 7.24 17.41
CA VAL A 552 -15.06 7.37 16.13
C VAL A 552 -13.53 7.39 16.24
N GLY A 553 -12.97 7.81 17.38
CA GLY A 553 -11.53 7.87 17.58
C GLY A 553 -10.84 8.68 16.47
N SER A 554 -9.92 8.05 15.74
CA SER A 554 -9.20 8.62 14.59
C SER A 554 -10.05 8.81 13.33
N GLY A 555 -11.27 8.27 13.28
CA GLY A 555 -12.11 8.28 12.08
C GLY A 555 -11.87 7.14 11.12
N HIS A 556 -10.97 6.20 11.45
CA HIS A 556 -10.57 5.10 10.57
C HIS A 556 -11.76 4.31 10.02
N PHE A 557 -12.70 3.89 10.87
CA PHE A 557 -13.90 3.16 10.44
C PHE A 557 -14.74 3.95 9.41
N LEU A 558 -14.87 5.27 9.59
CA LEU A 558 -15.63 6.11 8.65
C LEU A 558 -14.91 6.25 7.30
N VAL A 559 -13.57 6.27 7.29
CA VAL A 559 -12.78 6.25 6.06
C VAL A 559 -12.96 4.91 5.34
N SER A 560 -12.83 3.77 6.03
CA SER A 560 -13.06 2.44 5.46
C SER A 560 -14.48 2.29 4.91
N ALA A 561 -15.47 2.82 5.63
CA ALA A 561 -16.86 2.79 5.20
C ALA A 561 -17.13 3.67 3.97
N LEU A 562 -16.45 4.83 3.86
CA LEU A 562 -16.49 5.66 2.66
C LEU A 562 -15.86 4.94 1.47
N ASN A 563 -14.70 4.31 1.66
CA ASN A 563 -14.02 3.53 0.61
C ASN A 563 -14.94 2.41 0.09
N GLU A 564 -15.56 1.64 0.99
CA GLU A 564 -16.49 0.58 0.60
C GLU A 564 -17.74 1.14 -0.10
N MET A 565 -18.26 2.29 0.34
CA MET A 565 -19.41 2.93 -0.32
C MET A 565 -19.09 3.31 -1.77
N ILE A 566 -17.87 3.80 -2.04
CA ILE A 566 -17.42 4.13 -3.39
C ILE A 566 -17.26 2.85 -4.21
N ALA A 567 -16.66 1.79 -3.65
CA ALA A 567 -16.52 0.50 -4.32
C ALA A 567 -17.89 -0.12 -4.67
N VAL A 568 -18.88 -0.07 -3.78
CA VAL A 568 -20.24 -0.55 -4.07
C VAL A 568 -20.90 0.25 -5.19
N LYS A 569 -20.69 1.58 -5.26
CA LYS A 569 -21.17 2.37 -6.41
C LYS A 569 -20.51 1.97 -7.72
N ASN A 570 -19.23 1.59 -7.68
CA ASN A 570 -18.54 1.04 -8.84
C ASN A 570 -19.08 -0.34 -9.23
N ASP A 571 -19.38 -1.22 -8.27
CA ASP A 571 -19.97 -2.54 -8.55
C ASP A 571 -21.35 -2.39 -9.22
N LEU A 572 -22.18 -1.49 -8.69
CA LEU A 572 -23.51 -1.17 -9.25
C LEU A 572 -23.44 -0.35 -10.56
N LYS A 573 -22.25 0.06 -11.02
CA LYS A 573 -22.05 0.91 -12.21
C LYS A 573 -22.84 2.21 -12.18
N ILE A 574 -22.92 2.83 -11.00
CA ILE A 574 -23.61 4.10 -10.77
C ILE A 574 -22.67 5.27 -10.51
N LEU A 575 -21.34 5.11 -10.46
CA LEU A 575 -20.44 6.27 -10.40
C LEU A 575 -20.62 7.19 -11.62
N GLN A 576 -20.87 8.47 -11.36
CA GLN A 576 -21.18 9.48 -12.37
C GLN A 576 -20.34 10.75 -12.14
N ASP A 577 -19.97 11.42 -13.24
CA ASP A 577 -19.38 12.75 -13.22
C ASP A 577 -20.43 13.84 -12.93
N ARG A 578 -19.98 15.10 -12.89
CA ARG A 578 -20.82 16.28 -12.63
C ARG A 578 -21.95 16.48 -13.65
N ASP A 579 -21.80 15.94 -14.87
CA ASP A 579 -22.79 16.02 -15.95
C ASP A 579 -23.71 14.79 -15.98
N GLY A 580 -23.54 13.85 -15.03
CA GLY A 580 -24.31 12.62 -14.94
C GLY A 580 -23.84 11.51 -15.90
N LYS A 581 -22.68 11.65 -16.55
CA LYS A 581 -22.11 10.59 -17.37
C LYS A 581 -21.45 9.56 -16.48
N ARG A 582 -21.63 8.28 -16.81
CA ARG A 582 -21.02 7.18 -16.07
C ARG A 582 -19.50 7.20 -16.24
N LEU A 583 -18.78 7.02 -15.13
CA LEU A 583 -17.35 6.66 -15.17
C LEU A 583 -17.24 5.20 -15.65
N LYS A 584 -16.78 5.03 -16.89
CA LYS A 584 -16.52 3.72 -17.54
C LYS A 584 -15.01 3.49 -17.61
N GLU A 585 -14.60 2.27 -17.93
CA GLU A 585 -13.19 1.89 -18.13
C GLU A 585 -12.30 1.95 -16.88
N TYR A 586 -12.90 2.25 -15.72
CA TYR A 586 -12.23 2.18 -14.43
C TYR A 586 -12.85 1.11 -13.54
N GLN A 587 -11.99 0.48 -12.75
CA GLN A 587 -12.36 -0.36 -11.62
C GLN A 587 -11.95 0.34 -10.34
N VAL A 588 -12.90 0.44 -9.41
CA VAL A 588 -12.67 0.96 -8.07
C VAL A 588 -12.96 -0.15 -7.07
N GLU A 589 -11.96 -0.49 -6.26
CA GLU A 589 -12.07 -1.52 -5.24
C GLU A 589 -11.31 -1.14 -3.98
N VAL A 590 -11.63 -1.80 -2.86
CA VAL A 590 -10.92 -1.62 -1.60
C VAL A 590 -9.96 -2.79 -1.40
N VAL A 591 -8.66 -2.49 -1.29
CA VAL A 591 -7.60 -3.48 -1.04
C VAL A 591 -6.73 -2.95 0.10
N ASN A 592 -6.54 -3.78 1.14
CA ASN A 592 -5.79 -3.39 2.34
C ASN A 592 -6.26 -2.06 2.96
N ASP A 593 -7.58 -1.88 3.06
CA ASP A 593 -8.23 -0.67 3.60
C ASP A 593 -8.09 0.60 2.74
N GLU A 594 -7.48 0.50 1.56
CA GLU A 594 -7.33 1.61 0.64
C GLU A 594 -8.24 1.50 -0.57
N LEU A 595 -8.75 2.64 -1.01
CA LEU A 595 -9.41 2.75 -2.30
C LEU A 595 -8.36 2.70 -3.42
N ILE A 596 -8.51 1.74 -4.33
CA ILE A 596 -7.66 1.60 -5.50
C ILE A 596 -8.51 1.81 -6.75
N VAL A 597 -8.03 2.69 -7.63
CA VAL A 597 -8.62 2.95 -8.93
C VAL A 597 -7.64 2.47 -10.00
N THR A 598 -8.09 1.56 -10.86
CA THR A 598 -7.33 1.09 -12.01
C THR A 598 -8.12 1.21 -13.29
N ASP A 599 -7.45 1.30 -14.44
CA ASP A 599 -8.09 1.17 -15.73
C ASP A 599 -8.38 -0.32 -16.11
N GLU A 600 -8.86 -0.57 -17.32
CA GLU A 600 -9.12 -1.92 -17.83
C GLU A 600 -7.85 -2.76 -18.03
N GLU A 601 -6.68 -2.13 -18.15
CA GLU A 601 -5.38 -2.78 -18.24
C GLU A 601 -4.72 -3.05 -16.89
N GLY A 602 -5.35 -2.58 -15.80
CA GLY A 602 -4.85 -2.73 -14.44
C GLY A 602 -3.78 -1.70 -14.09
N GLU A 603 -3.62 -0.66 -14.90
CA GLU A 603 -2.77 0.50 -14.59
C GLU A 603 -3.41 1.32 -13.46
N LEU A 604 -2.60 1.79 -12.52
CA LEU A 604 -3.06 2.67 -11.45
C LEU A 604 -3.49 4.02 -12.04
N PHE A 605 -4.62 4.54 -11.57
CA PHE A 605 -5.06 5.87 -11.96
C PHE A 605 -4.17 6.94 -11.33
N GLU A 606 -3.54 7.75 -12.18
CA GLU A 606 -2.81 8.94 -11.77
C GLU A 606 -3.59 10.20 -12.14
N TYR A 607 -3.75 11.09 -11.15
CA TYR A 607 -4.39 12.37 -11.38
C TYR A 607 -3.46 13.34 -12.12
N ASN A 608 -3.94 13.88 -13.24
CA ASN A 608 -3.26 14.86 -14.05
C ASN A 608 -4.13 16.13 -14.16
N PRO A 609 -3.75 17.23 -13.51
CA PRO A 609 -4.54 18.46 -13.47
C PRO A 609 -4.64 19.16 -14.83
N THR A 610 -3.86 18.76 -15.84
CA THR A 610 -3.92 19.32 -17.20
C THR A 610 -4.78 18.50 -18.16
N ASN A 611 -5.18 17.29 -17.75
CA ASN A 611 -5.95 16.36 -18.58
C ASN A 611 -7.44 16.41 -18.18
N LYS A 612 -8.31 16.76 -19.13
CA LYS A 612 -9.76 16.87 -18.90
C LYS A 612 -10.42 15.56 -18.47
N GLU A 613 -9.95 14.44 -18.99
CA GLU A 613 -10.48 13.12 -18.63
C GLU A 613 -10.07 12.75 -17.20
N SER A 614 -8.80 12.99 -16.86
CA SER A 614 -8.30 12.80 -15.49
C SER A 614 -9.02 13.70 -14.47
N GLN A 615 -9.37 14.94 -14.83
CA GLN A 615 -10.21 15.82 -13.99
C GLN A 615 -11.66 15.37 -13.84
N ARG A 616 -12.15 14.54 -14.77
CA ARG A 616 -13.54 14.05 -14.77
C ARG A 616 -13.73 12.90 -13.78
N ILE A 617 -12.70 12.05 -13.68
CA ILE A 617 -12.60 10.91 -12.77
C ILE A 617 -12.31 11.43 -11.37
#